data_AF-A0A7K7G3R3-F1
#
_entry.id   AF-A0A7K7G3R3-F1
#
_cell.length_a   1.000
_cell.length_b   1.000
_cell.length_c   1.000
_cell.angle_alpha   90.00
_cell.angle_beta   90.00
_cell.angle_gamma   90.00
#
_symmetry.space_group_name_H-M   'P 1'
#
loop_
_entity.id
_entity.type
_entity.pdbx_description
1 polymer ?
#
loop_
_entity_poly.entity_id
_entity_poly.type
_entity_poly.pdbx_seq_one_letter_code
_entity_poly.pdbx_strand_id
1 'polypeptide(L)' 'RPFECSECGKRFRISSDLLQHYQTHTEERPFHCSCCGKGFRQISHLISHRRIHTGERPYKCEECGKSFSQSSTLTKHQQ' A
#
# COMPACT_ATOMS: atom_id res chain seq x y z
N ARG A 1 8.35 20.80 -7.43
CA ARG A 1 8.60 19.34 -7.52
C ARG A 1 10.04 19.17 -8.02
N PRO A 2 11.03 19.23 -7.11
CA PRO A 2 12.45 19.29 -7.47
C PRO A 2 13.01 17.94 -7.91
N PHE A 3 12.35 16.84 -7.53
CA PHE A 3 12.77 15.48 -7.89
C PHE A 3 12.08 15.07 -9.20
N GLU A 4 12.85 14.59 -10.18
CA GLU A 4 12.36 14.19 -11.49
C GLU A 4 12.79 12.76 -11.82
N CYS A 5 11.90 11.99 -12.43
CA CYS A 5 12.19 10.64 -12.89
C CYS A 5 12.82 10.67 -14.28
N SER A 6 14.02 10.11 -14.41
CA SER A 6 14.76 9.98 -15.67
C SER A 6 14.05 9.14 -16.73
N GLU A 7 13.28 8.12 -16.32
CA GLU A 7 12.62 7.19 -17.25
C GLU A 7 11.36 7.76 -17.90
N CYS A 8 10.64 8.67 -17.22
CA CYS A 8 9.34 9.13 -17.69
C CYS A 8 9.07 10.63 -17.49
N GLY A 9 10.04 11.40 -16.99
CA GLY A 9 9.93 12.84 -16.76
C GLY A 9 8.97 13.27 -15.65
N LYS A 10 8.36 12.32 -14.91
CA LYS A 10 7.43 12.64 -13.82
C LYS A 10 8.16 13.34 -12.68
N ARG A 11 7.55 14.41 -12.17
CA ARG A 11 8.11 15.23 -11.09
C ARG A 11 7.42 14.93 -9.76
N PHE A 12 8.19 14.90 -8.68
CA PHE A 12 7.76 14.60 -7.32
C PHE A 12 8.17 15.71 -6.36
N ARG A 13 7.42 15.83 -5.25
CA ARG A 13 7.69 16.86 -4.24
C ARG A 13 8.83 16.45 -3.31
N ILE A 14 8.94 15.15 -3.03
CA ILE A 14 9.93 14.56 -2.12
C ILE A 14 10.69 13.41 -2.82
N SER A 15 11.92 13.14 -2.37
CA SER A 15 12.80 12.12 -2.97
C SER A 15 12.30 10.70 -2.73
N SER A 16 11.68 10.44 -1.57
CA SER A 16 11.08 9.14 -1.25
C SER A 16 9.96 8.74 -2.21
N ASP A 17 9.12 9.70 -2.61
CA ASP A 17 8.07 9.47 -3.63
C ASP A 17 8.69 9.16 -5.00
N LEU A 18 9.77 9.86 -5.36
CA LEU A 18 10.50 9.57 -6.58
C LEU A 18 11.11 8.15 -6.53
N LEU A 19 11.75 7.77 -5.43
CA LEU A 19 12.35 6.45 -5.26
C LEU A 19 11.29 5.34 -5.32
N GLN A 20 10.16 5.52 -4.64
CA GLN A 20 9.03 4.61 -4.72
C GLN A 20 8.43 4.54 -6.13
N HIS A 21 8.40 5.67 -6.84
CA HIS A 21 7.99 5.69 -8.23
C HIS A 21 8.98 4.95 -9.14
N TYR A 22 10.29 5.04 -8.89
CA TYR A 22 11.28 4.28 -9.66
C TYR A 22 11.05 2.77 -9.57
N GLN A 23 10.62 2.28 -8.40
CA GLN A 23 10.18 0.88 -8.24
C GLN A 23 8.99 0.52 -9.13
N THR A 24 8.31 1.48 -9.76
CA THR A 24 7.24 1.19 -10.72
C THR A 24 7.76 0.81 -12.10
N HIS A 25 8.93 1.31 -12.47
CA HIS A 25 9.64 0.95 -13.69
C HIS A 25 10.38 -0.36 -13.53
N THR A 26 10.86 -0.66 -12.32
CA THR A 26 11.45 -1.96 -12.01
C THR A 26 10.37 -2.96 -11.57
N GLU A 27 10.53 -4.23 -11.90
CA GLU A 27 9.64 -5.29 -11.38
C GLU A 27 10.01 -5.71 -9.95
N GLU A 28 10.91 -4.95 -9.30
CA GLU A 28 11.39 -5.25 -7.97
C GLU A 28 10.28 -5.14 -6.93
N ARG A 29 10.15 -6.22 -6.16
CA ARG A 29 9.18 -6.34 -5.07
C ARG A 29 9.92 -6.76 -3.81
N PRO A 30 10.66 -5.84 -3.15
CA PRO A 30 11.55 -6.20 -2.05
C PRO A 30 10.81 -6.84 -0.86
N PHE A 31 9.52 -6.54 -0.67
CA PHE A 31 8.75 -7.01 0.47
C PHE A 31 7.91 -8.23 0.11
N HIS A 32 8.25 -9.40 0.67
CA HIS A 32 7.55 -10.65 0.38
C HIS A 32 6.68 -11.12 1.54
N CYS A 33 5.53 -11.70 1.20
CA CYS A 33 4.68 -12.39 2.16
C CYS A 33 5.29 -13.74 2.51
N SER A 34 5.56 -13.98 3.79
CA SER A 34 6.07 -15.26 4.28
C SER A 34 5.03 -16.39 4.18
N CYS A 35 3.74 -16.07 4.13
CA CYS A 35 2.67 -17.08 4.06
C CYS A 35 2.44 -17.61 2.64
N CYS A 36 2.57 -16.77 1.61
CA CYS A 36 2.21 -17.13 0.23
C CYS A 36 3.24 -16.72 -0.83
N GLY A 37 4.39 -16.18 -0.43
CA GLY A 37 5.46 -15.73 -1.33
C GLY A 37 5.16 -14.47 -2.14
N LYS A 38 3.95 -13.90 -2.04
CA LYS A 38 3.57 -12.73 -2.84
C LYS A 38 4.43 -11.50 -2.52
N GLY A 39 5.04 -10.92 -3.55
CA GLY A 39 5.88 -9.72 -3.45
C GLY A 39 5.11 -8.39 -3.56
N PHE A 40 5.56 -7.38 -2.83
CA PHE A 40 5.02 -6.02 -2.77
C PHE A 40 6.14 -4.98 -2.90
N ARG A 41 5.81 -3.84 -3.51
CA ARG A 41 6.70 -2.67 -3.64
C ARG A 41 6.80 -1.87 -2.34
N GLN A 42 5.78 -1.93 -1.49
CA GLN A 42 5.71 -1.17 -0.24
C GLN A 42 5.41 -2.08 0.95
N ILE A 43 6.06 -1.80 2.08
CA ILE A 43 5.86 -2.55 3.32
C ILE A 43 4.44 -2.40 3.89
N SER A 44 3.83 -1.21 3.77
CA SER A 44 2.44 -0.93 4.17
C SER A 44 1.45 -1.85 3.45
N HIS A 45 1.68 -2.10 2.15
CA HIS A 45 0.88 -3.02 1.35
C HIS A 45 1.09 -4.49 1.77
N LEU A 46 2.31 -4.89 2.11
CA LEU A 46 2.57 -6.21 2.67
C LEU A 46 1.84 -6.40 4.02
N ILE A 47 1.91 -5.43 4.92
CA ILE A 47 1.24 -5.48 6.23
C ILE A 47 -0.27 -5.59 6.05
N SER A 48 -0.85 -4.74 5.20
CA SER A 48 -2.28 -4.79 4.86
C SER A 48 -2.67 -6.13 4.23
N HIS A 49 -1.82 -6.68 3.35
CA HIS A 49 -2.05 -8.00 2.75
C HIS A 49 -2.03 -9.13 3.78
N ARG A 50 -1.14 -9.08 4.78
CA ARG A 50 -1.07 -10.11 5.84
C ARG A 50 -2.39 -10.27 6.59
N ARG A 51 -3.21 -9.20 6.68
CA ARG A 51 -4.55 -9.25 7.28
C ARG A 51 -5.52 -10.20 6.57
N ILE A 52 -5.26 -10.53 5.31
CA ILE A 52 -6.06 -11.53 4.57
C ILE A 52 -5.79 -12.93 5.12
N HIS A 53 -4.56 -13.21 5.55
CA HIS A 53 -4.19 -14.51 6.13
C HIS A 53 -4.63 -14.62 7.59
N THR A 54 -4.52 -13.53 8.36
CA THR A 54 -4.91 -13.53 9.78
C THR A 54 -6.40 -13.29 10.00
N GLY A 55 -7.13 -12.80 8.99
CA GLY A 55 -8.51 -12.37 9.13
C GLY A 55 -8.69 -11.09 9.96
N GLU A 56 -7.61 -10.38 10.28
CA GLU A 56 -7.65 -9.18 11.11
C GLU A 56 -8.40 -8.03 10.41
N ARG A 57 -9.36 -7.43 11.12
CA ARG A 57 -10.19 -6.33 10.62
C ARG A 57 -10.21 -5.19 11.65
N PRO A 58 -9.12 -4.42 11.77
CA PRO A 58 -8.96 -3.45 12.85
C PRO A 58 -9.85 -2.21 12.69
N TYR A 59 -10.40 -1.97 11.51
CA TYR A 59 -11.22 -0.79 11.25
C TYR A 59 -12.70 -1.14 11.38
N LYS A 60 -13.33 -0.73 12.48
CA LYS A 60 -14.74 -0.96 12.73
C LYS A 60 -15.58 0.28 12.39
N CYS A 61 -16.72 0.08 11.75
CA CYS A 61 -17.76 1.09 11.63
C CYS A 61 -18.57 1.11 12.92
N GLU A 62 -18.60 2.24 13.62
CA GLU A 62 -19.33 2.38 14.88
C GLU A 62 -20.86 2.42 14.68
N GLU A 63 -21.34 2.82 13.51
CA GLU A 63 -22.79 2.89 13.23
C GLU A 63 -23.42 1.52 12.98
N CYS A 64 -22.77 0.66 12.19
CA CYS A 64 -23.31 -0.65 11.81
C CYS A 64 -22.53 -1.86 12.38
N GLY A 65 -21.45 -1.62 13.12
CA GLY A 65 -20.61 -2.65 13.72
C GLY A 65 -19.73 -3.45 12.74
N LYS A 66 -19.81 -3.18 11.43
CA LYS A 66 -19.01 -3.91 10.42
C LYS A 66 -17.53 -3.57 10.52
N SER A 67 -16.69 -4.60 10.48
CA SER A 67 -15.24 -4.44 10.48
C SER A 67 -14.62 -4.61 9.09
N PHE A 68 -13.52 -3.92 8.83
CA PHE A 68 -12.78 -3.87 7.57
C PHE A 68 -11.28 -4.04 7.82
N SER A 69 -10.58 -4.63 6.86
CA SER A 69 -9.13 -4.84 6.91
C SER A 69 -8.31 -3.61 6.48
N GLN A 70 -8.96 -2.62 5.85
CA GLN A 70 -8.32 -1.38 5.36
C GLN A 70 -9.15 -0.16 5.75
N SER A 71 -8.46 0.92 6.15
CA SER A 71 -9.09 2.19 6.54
C SER A 71 -9.82 2.82 5.37
N SER A 72 -9.22 2.81 4.18
CA SER A 72 -9.84 3.33 2.96
C SER A 72 -11.18 2.65 2.63
N THR A 73 -11.32 1.37 2.96
CA THR A 73 -12.58 0.64 2.76
C THR A 73 -13.63 1.07 3.78
N LEU A 74 -13.24 1.28 5.04
CA LEU A 74 -14.13 1.85 6.06
C LEU A 74 -14.57 3.27 5.65
N THR A 75 -13.64 4.13 5.23
CA THR A 75 -13.94 5.50 4.81
C THR A 75 -14.91 5.53 3.64
N LYS A 76 -14.74 4.66 2.63
CA LYS A 76 -15.70 4.53 1.52
C LYS A 76 -17.05 3.98 1.94
N HIS A 77 -17.09 3.17 3.00
CA HIS A 77 -18.33 2.65 3.55
C HIS A 77 -19.12 3.70 4.34
N GLN A 78 -18.43 4.69 4.92
CA GLN A 78 -19.00 5.77 5.72
C GLN A 78 -19.33 7.04 4.92
N GLN A 79 -18.91 7.12 3.66
CA GLN A 79 -19.32 8.19 2.72
C GLN A 79 -20.70 7.89 2.16
#